data_AF-A0A1Q6A1U2-F1
#
_entry.id   AF-A0A1Q6A1U2-F1
#
_cell.length_a   1.000
_cell.length_b   1.000
_cell.length_c   1.000
_cell.angle_alpha   90.00
_cell.angle_beta   90.00
_cell.angle_gamma   90.00
#
_symmetry.space_group_name_H-M   'P 1'
#
loop_
_entity.id
_entity.type
_entity.pdbx_description
1 polymer ?
#
loop_
_entity_poly.entity_id
_entity_poly.type
_entity_poly.pdbx_seq_one_letter_code
_entity_poly.pdbx_strand_id
1 'polypeptide(L)'
;MLATQQQDWNRGNIDAFMQSYWKSDSLLFLGTKGPNYGWQTTLDHYKKTYPDKATMGQLTFKILKVDVLDKTNAFVLGAWNLKRAKDAPGGYFTLWFKKFNGVWKIVADHTS
;
A
#
# COMPACT_ATOMS: atom_id res chain seq x y z
N MET A 1 7.47 7.77 4.73
CA MET A 1 7.11 6.37 4.42
C MET A 1 6.18 6.27 3.22
N LEU A 2 4.93 6.77 3.26
CA LEU A 2 4.02 6.73 2.10
C LEU A 2 4.54 7.49 0.87
N ALA A 3 5.25 8.61 1.06
CA ALA A 3 5.94 9.30 -0.03
C ALA A 3 7.02 8.42 -0.70
N THR A 4 7.80 7.67 0.08
CA THR A 4 8.81 6.73 -0.45
C THR A 4 8.13 5.59 -1.21
N GLN A 5 7.07 5.01 -0.63
CA GLN A 5 6.27 3.97 -1.28
C GLN A 5 5.71 4.46 -2.64
N GLN A 6 5.18 5.69 -2.70
CA GLN A 6 4.73 6.30 -3.95
C GLN A 6 5.87 6.44 -4.98
N GLN A 7 7.05 6.86 -4.55
CA GLN A 7 8.22 6.96 -5.43
C GLN A 7 8.65 5.57 -5.94
N ASP A 8 8.66 4.56 -5.10
CA ASP A 8 8.97 3.17 -5.48
C ASP A 8 8.00 2.65 -6.54
N TRP A 9 6.70 2.89 -6.34
CA TRP A 9 5.67 2.58 -7.32
C TRP A 9 5.93 3.29 -8.66
N ASN A 10 6.15 4.61 -8.62
CA ASN A 10 6.34 5.42 -9.83
C ASN A 10 7.64 5.09 -10.57
N ARG A 11 8.62 4.50 -9.88
CA ARG A 11 9.83 3.91 -10.49
C ARG A 11 9.61 2.52 -11.05
N GLY A 12 8.44 1.91 -10.87
CA GLY A 12 8.10 0.56 -11.28
C GLY A 12 8.74 -0.53 -10.44
N ASN A 13 9.08 -0.23 -9.18
CA ASN A 13 9.78 -1.16 -8.30
C ASN A 13 8.83 -1.70 -7.22
N ILE A 14 8.14 -2.80 -7.56
CA ILE A 14 7.18 -3.46 -6.66
C ILE A 14 7.88 -4.02 -5.41
N ASP A 15 9.08 -4.57 -5.54
CA ASP A 15 9.84 -5.12 -4.41
C ASP A 15 10.20 -4.04 -3.37
N ALA A 16 10.56 -2.83 -3.84
CA ALA A 16 10.79 -1.67 -2.98
C ALA A 16 9.48 -1.12 -2.39
N PHE A 17 8.41 -1.03 -3.21
CA PHE A 17 7.08 -0.64 -2.76
C PHE A 17 6.61 -1.53 -1.60
N MET A 18 6.88 -2.83 -1.67
CA MET A 18 6.48 -3.79 -0.65
C MET A 18 7.25 -3.66 0.68
N GLN A 19 8.35 -2.88 0.73
CA GLN A 19 9.10 -2.65 1.97
C GLN A 19 8.34 -1.80 3.01
N SER A 20 7.30 -1.08 2.61
CA SER A 20 6.42 -0.36 3.55
C SER A 20 5.53 -1.31 4.38
N TYR A 21 5.24 -2.50 3.87
CA TYR A 21 4.42 -3.49 4.55
C TYR A 21 5.23 -4.34 5.52
N TRP A 22 4.55 -4.86 6.53
CA TRP A 22 5.12 -5.80 7.48
C TRP A 22 5.35 -7.15 6.79
N LYS A 23 6.62 -7.59 6.76
CA LYS A 23 6.99 -8.89 6.20
C LYS A 23 6.60 -10.01 7.17
N SER A 24 5.36 -10.46 7.08
CA SER A 24 4.75 -11.51 7.90
C SER A 24 3.60 -12.18 7.16
N ASP A 25 3.32 -13.44 7.51
CA ASP A 25 2.14 -14.17 7.04
C ASP A 25 0.82 -13.61 7.60
N SER A 26 0.91 -12.76 8.64
CA SER A 26 -0.24 -12.08 9.24
C SER A 26 -0.54 -10.70 8.64
N LEU A 27 0.22 -10.24 7.64
CA LEU A 27 -0.12 -9.01 6.90
C LEU A 27 -1.52 -9.17 6.30
N LEU A 28 -2.43 -8.24 6.56
CA LEU A 28 -3.78 -8.25 5.99
C LEU A 28 -3.87 -7.25 4.82
N PHE A 29 -4.32 -7.72 3.66
CA PHE A 29 -4.71 -6.88 2.54
C PHE A 29 -6.17 -7.16 2.16
N LEU A 30 -7.05 -6.19 2.37
CA LEU A 30 -8.47 -6.26 2.05
C LEU A 30 -8.77 -5.42 0.81
N GLY A 31 -9.23 -6.08 -0.25
CA GLY A 31 -9.67 -5.42 -1.48
C GLY A 31 -11.07 -5.85 -1.88
N THR A 32 -11.46 -5.53 -3.11
CA THR A 32 -12.80 -5.83 -3.66
C THR A 32 -13.16 -7.31 -3.68
N LYS A 33 -12.17 -8.21 -3.70
CA LYS A 33 -12.36 -9.67 -3.67
C LYS A 33 -12.34 -10.26 -2.25
N GLY A 34 -12.24 -9.42 -1.22
CA GLY A 34 -12.12 -9.86 0.18
C GLY A 34 -10.69 -9.89 0.72
N PRO A 35 -10.49 -10.45 1.92
CA PRO A 35 -9.22 -10.43 2.63
C PRO A 35 -8.21 -11.40 2.03
N ASN A 36 -6.96 -10.98 1.93
CA ASN A 36 -5.78 -11.78 1.63
C ASN A 36 -4.77 -11.61 2.74
N TYR A 37 -4.03 -12.68 3.05
CA TYR A 37 -3.04 -12.69 4.11
C TYR A 37 -1.65 -12.99 3.56
N GLY A 38 -0.64 -12.39 4.18
CA GLY A 38 0.76 -12.71 3.97
C GLY A 38 1.49 -11.82 2.98
N TRP A 39 2.68 -11.37 3.38
CA TRP A 39 3.51 -10.47 2.58
C TRP A 39 3.90 -11.04 1.21
N GLN A 40 4.28 -12.32 1.16
CA GLN A 40 4.67 -12.97 -0.10
C GLN A 40 3.47 -13.10 -1.05
N THR A 41 2.32 -13.50 -0.53
CA THR A 41 1.06 -13.57 -1.29
C THR A 41 0.68 -12.21 -1.87
N THR A 42 0.77 -11.14 -1.08
CA THR A 42 0.53 -9.77 -1.56
C THR A 42 1.54 -9.35 -2.64
N LEU A 43 2.83 -9.65 -2.47
CA LEU A 43 3.87 -9.36 -3.47
C LEU A 43 3.58 -10.07 -4.80
N ASP A 44 3.27 -11.36 -4.76
CA ASP A 44 2.99 -12.16 -5.95
C ASP A 44 1.75 -11.66 -6.69
N HIS A 45 0.72 -11.24 -5.94
CA HIS A 45 -0.46 -10.59 -6.50
C HIS A 45 -0.12 -9.28 -7.19
N TYR A 46 0.67 -8.39 -6.56
CA TYR A 46 1.10 -7.16 -7.22
C TYR A 46 1.87 -7.43 -8.51
N LYS A 47 2.84 -8.35 -8.50
CA LYS A 47 3.62 -8.71 -9.69
C LYS A 47 2.75 -9.31 -10.80
N LYS A 48 1.74 -10.10 -10.45
CA LYS A 48 0.79 -10.68 -11.40
C LYS A 48 -0.14 -9.63 -12.00
N THR A 49 -0.63 -8.69 -11.20
CA THR A 49 -1.58 -7.65 -11.64
C THR A 49 -0.90 -6.52 -12.40
N TYR A 50 0.36 -6.22 -12.07
CA TYR A 50 1.12 -5.10 -12.61
C TYR A 50 2.44 -5.59 -13.23
N PRO A 51 2.39 -6.27 -14.39
CA PRO A 51 3.57 -6.86 -15.01
C PRO A 51 4.55 -5.81 -15.57
N ASP A 52 4.12 -4.56 -15.76
CA ASP A 52 4.93 -3.50 -16.36
C ASP A 52 4.60 -2.09 -15.84
N LYS A 53 5.42 -1.10 -16.18
CA LYS A 53 5.20 0.31 -15.78
C LYS A 53 3.94 0.93 -16.40
N ALA A 54 3.51 0.44 -17.56
CA ALA A 54 2.34 1.00 -18.25
C ALA A 54 1.05 0.66 -17.49
N THR A 55 0.95 -0.57 -16.99
CA THR A 55 -0.14 -1.06 -16.13
C THR A 55 -0.07 -0.47 -14.72
N MET A 56 1.13 -0.19 -14.19
CA MET A 56 1.29 0.51 -12.91
C MET A 56 0.80 1.96 -12.94
N GLY A 57 1.13 2.71 -14.00
CA GLY A 57 0.82 4.14 -14.08
C GLY A 57 1.60 5.00 -13.07
N GLN A 58 1.17 6.25 -12.92
CA GLN A 58 1.71 7.19 -11.93
C GLN A 58 0.75 7.30 -10.75
N LEU A 59 1.21 6.84 -9.59
CA LEU A 59 0.49 6.87 -8.33
C LEU A 59 0.67 8.21 -7.61
N THR A 60 -0.44 8.70 -7.08
CA THR A 60 -0.47 9.81 -6.13
C THR A 60 -1.34 9.44 -4.94
N PHE A 61 -0.83 9.69 -3.73
CA PHE A 61 -1.60 9.60 -2.50
C PHE A 61 -2.03 10.98 -2.00
N LYS A 62 -3.24 11.06 -1.46
CA LYS A 62 -3.72 12.19 -0.66
C LYS A 62 -4.06 11.69 0.73
N ILE A 63 -3.33 12.16 1.74
CA ILE A 63 -3.63 11.81 3.13
C ILE A 63 -4.77 12.68 3.62
N LEU A 64 -5.83 12.04 4.12
CA LEU A 64 -7.04 12.71 4.59
C LEU A 64 -7.07 12.80 6.11
N LYS A 65 -6.58 11.75 6.78
CA LYS A 65 -6.57 11.68 8.23
C LYS A 65 -5.46 10.77 8.73
N VAL A 66 -4.86 11.16 9.86
CA VAL A 66 -3.87 10.38 10.61
C VAL A 66 -4.24 10.48 12.09
N ASP A 67 -4.52 9.34 12.71
CA ASP A 67 -4.72 9.23 14.15
C ASP A 67 -3.59 8.38 14.73
N VAL A 68 -2.76 8.97 15.61
CA VAL A 68 -1.80 8.20 16.41
C VAL A 68 -2.56 7.63 17.60
N LEU A 69 -2.72 6.31 17.64
CA LEU A 69 -3.53 5.62 18.64
C LEU A 69 -2.73 5.39 19.92
N ASP A 70 -1.46 5.03 19.77
CA ASP A 70 -0.50 4.89 20.87
C ASP A 70 0.95 5.01 20.35
N LYS A 71 1.94 4.71 21.21
CA LYS A 71 3.38 4.78 20.88
C LYS A 71 3.80 3.89 19.70
N THR A 72 2.99 2.89 19.37
CA THR A 72 3.29 1.83 18.40
C THR A 72 2.20 1.62 17.36
N ASN A 73 1.05 2.29 17.45
CA ASN A 73 -0.06 2.12 16.51
C ASN A 73 -0.56 3.47 15.96
N ALA A 74 -0.86 3.49 14.67
CA ALA A 74 -1.52 4.62 14.03
C ALA A 74 -2.51 4.15 12.96
N PHE A 75 -3.59 4.90 12.80
CA PHE A 75 -4.57 4.75 11.74
C PHE A 75 -4.36 5.84 10.69
N VAL A 76 -4.43 5.50 9.42
CA VAL A 76 -4.35 6.45 8.31
C VAL A 76 -5.49 6.21 7.35
N LEU A 77 -6.22 7.27 6.99
CA LEU A 77 -7.17 7.29 5.88
C LEU A 77 -6.60 8.18 4.77
N GLY A 78 -6.65 7.69 3.55
CA GLY A 78 -6.21 8.44 2.38
C GLY A 78 -6.98 8.08 1.12
N ALA A 79 -6.69 8.83 0.07
CA ALA A 79 -7.11 8.53 -1.30
C ALA A 79 -5.91 8.18 -2.16
N TRP A 80 -6.12 7.30 -3.13
CA TRP A 80 -5.13 6.93 -4.14
C TRP A 80 -5.67 7.26 -5.53
N ASN A 81 -4.77 7.65 -6.44
CA ASN A 81 -5.07 7.87 -7.85
C ASN A 81 -3.92 7.34 -8.71
N LEU A 82 -4.25 6.58 -9.75
CA LEU A 82 -3.31 6.15 -10.77
C LEU A 82 -3.61 6.89 -12.07
N LYS A 83 -2.63 7.63 -12.59
CA LYS A 83 -2.70 8.18 -13.94
C LYS A 83 -2.01 7.22 -14.92
N ARG A 84 -2.76 6.67 -15.87
CA ARG A 84 -2.24 5.84 -16.96
C ARG A 84 -2.53 6.50 -18.31
N ALA A 85 -2.11 5.85 -19.40
CA ALA A 85 -2.33 6.37 -20.74
C ALA A 85 -3.81 6.36 -21.17
N LYS A 86 -4.59 5.39 -20.69
CA LYS A 86 -5.97 5.13 -21.16
C LYS A 86 -7.05 5.47 -20.13
N ASP A 87 -6.69 5.58 -18.87
CA ASP A 87 -7.60 5.74 -17.73
C ASP A 87 -6.92 6.44 -16.55
N ALA A 88 -7.72 6.82 -15.56
CA ALA A 88 -7.26 7.44 -14.32
C ALA A 88 -8.01 6.89 -13.09
N PRO A 89 -7.90 5.58 -12.78
CA PRO A 89 -8.61 4.99 -11.66
C PRO A 89 -8.12 5.56 -10.33
N GLY A 90 -9.03 5.58 -9.35
CA GLY A 90 -8.73 6.05 -8.01
C GLY A 90 -9.77 5.55 -7.01
N GLY A 91 -9.47 5.76 -5.74
CA GLY A 91 -10.29 5.27 -4.66
C GLY A 91 -9.73 5.69 -3.30
N TYR A 92 -10.07 4.93 -2.27
CA TYR A 92 -9.70 5.24 -0.90
C TYR A 92 -9.00 4.06 -0.24
N PHE A 93 -8.24 4.35 0.80
CA PHE A 93 -7.61 3.33 1.60
C PHE A 93 -7.65 3.69 3.08
N THR A 94 -7.66 2.66 3.92
CA THR A 94 -7.36 2.76 5.35
C THR A 94 -6.20 1.84 5.69
N LEU A 95 -5.23 2.37 6.43
CA LEU A 95 -4.04 1.65 6.84
C LEU A 95 -3.98 1.58 8.36
N TRP A 96 -3.69 0.39 8.88
CA TRP A 96 -3.18 0.23 10.22
C TRP A 96 -1.65 0.15 10.16
N PHE A 97 -1.01 1.14 10.77
CA PHE A 97 0.41 1.19 11.01
C PHE A 97 0.76 0.62 12.37
N LYS A 98 1.79 -0.23 12.40
CA LYS A 98 2.43 -0.68 13.63
C LYS A 98 3.93 -0.41 13.62
N LYS A 99 4.47 0.02 14.75
CA LYS A 99 5.90 0.29 14.93
C LYS A 99 6.61 -0.93 15.50
N PHE A 100 7.61 -1.42 14.79
CA PHE A 100 8.48 -2.51 15.22
C PHE A 100 9.93 -2.00 15.28
N ASN A 101 10.58 -2.08 16.43
CA ASN A 101 12.00 -1.67 16.60
C ASN A 101 12.29 -0.27 16.03
N GLY A 102 11.40 0.70 16.28
CA GLY A 102 11.55 2.06 15.79
C GLY A 102 11.00 2.31 14.37
N VAL A 103 10.67 1.27 13.60
CA VAL A 103 10.25 1.36 12.20
C VAL A 103 8.76 1.10 12.05
N TRP A 104 8.05 2.04 11.41
CA TRP A 104 6.64 1.87 11.08
C TRP A 104 6.46 0.96 9.86
N LYS A 105 5.50 0.05 9.94
CA LYS A 105 5.08 -0.86 8.86
C LYS A 105 3.56 -0.88 8.76
N ILE A 106 3.05 -1.05 7.54
CA ILE A 106 1.63 -1.33 7.30
C ILE A 106 1.38 -2.79 7.68
N VAL A 107 0.47 -3.03 8.62
CA VAL A 107 0.08 -4.39 9.05
C VAL A 107 -1.31 -4.79 8.57
N ALA A 108 -2.15 -3.80 8.25
CA ALA A 108 -3.39 -3.99 7.52
C ALA A 108 -3.61 -2.85 6.51
N ASP A 109 -4.00 -3.21 5.30
CA ASP A 109 -4.38 -2.30 4.23
C ASP A 109 -5.76 -2.68 3.73
N HIS A 110 -6.72 -1.77 3.83
CA HIS A 110 -8.03 -1.92 3.19
C HIS A 110 -8.18 -0.84 2.13
N THR A 111 -8.18 -1.26 0.87
CA THR A 111 -8.26 -0.39 -0.30
C THR A 111 -9.49 -0.70 -1.14
N SER A 112 -10.26 0.34 -1.47
CA SER A 112 -11.44 0.29 -2.36
C SER A 112 -11.28 1.20 -3.58
#